data_AF-A0A6I4UJN2-F1
#
_entry.id   AF-A0A6I4UJN2-F1
#
_cell.length_a   1.000
_cell.length_b   1.000
_cell.length_c   1.000
_cell.angle_alpha   90.00
_cell.angle_beta   90.00
_cell.angle_gamma   90.00
#
_symmetry.space_group_name_H-M   'P 1'
#
loop_
_entity.id
_entity.type
_entity.pdbx_description
1 polymer ?
#
loop_
_entity_poly.entity_id
_entity_poly.type
_entity_poly.pdbx_seq_one_letter_code
_entity_poly.pdbx_strand_id
1 'polypeptide(L)'
;MGRTMIAALIAVGMLTGCTDWREGSETVEACVERFALKKGAVHPLADDPGQWVPSYTFDVTKMGAENLRDLINASDAKARTAGSGIIAGEGSDIKAREAFEDTPASEAGVLLIAEDPALFKVRGKPGLHRELIRQGCEGQRAGMRLISYRFTREDQLVDGELPRSDFTSAEMRKLEQQFDRPKIKDLIP
;
A
#
# COMPACT_ATOMS: atom_id res chain seq x y z
N MET A 1 -13.89 54.78 30.46
CA MET A 1 -12.56 54.15 30.38
C MET A 1 -12.72 52.76 29.78
N GLY A 2 -12.65 52.64 28.44
CA GLY A 2 -12.80 51.37 27.73
C GLY A 2 -11.44 50.90 27.22
N ARG A 3 -11.01 49.70 27.61
CA ARG A 3 -9.76 49.07 27.13
C ARG A 3 -10.13 48.10 26.02
N THR A 4 -9.87 48.48 24.78
CA THR A 4 -9.85 47.58 23.62
C THR A 4 -8.48 46.90 23.58
N MET A 5 -8.44 45.62 23.96
CA MET A 5 -7.30 44.74 23.67
C MET A 5 -7.41 44.29 22.22
N ILE A 6 -6.45 44.70 21.39
CA ILE A 6 -6.22 44.15 20.05
C ILE A 6 -5.32 42.94 20.24
N ALA A 7 -5.87 41.74 20.12
CA ALA A 7 -5.10 40.50 20.06
C ALA A 7 -4.50 40.37 18.66
N ALA A 8 -3.18 40.53 18.57
CA ALA A 8 -2.42 40.27 17.36
C ALA A 8 -2.37 38.76 17.10
N LEU A 9 -3.09 38.31 16.08
CA LEU A 9 -2.97 36.98 15.49
C LEU A 9 -1.61 36.88 14.79
N ILE A 10 -0.65 36.21 15.46
CA ILE A 10 0.60 35.78 14.84
C ILE A 10 0.24 34.60 13.93
N ALA A 11 0.13 34.88 12.63
CA ALA A 11 0.10 33.85 11.60
C ALA A 11 1.53 33.27 11.48
N VAL A 12 1.80 32.18 12.20
CA VAL A 12 2.96 31.33 11.94
C VAL A 12 2.69 30.60 10.64
N GLY A 13 3.15 31.19 9.53
CA GLY A 13 3.23 30.52 8.24
C GLY A 13 4.17 29.33 8.38
N MET A 14 3.60 28.13 8.44
CA MET A 14 4.36 26.90 8.29
C MET A 14 4.95 26.89 6.89
N LEU A 15 6.23 27.21 6.78
CA LEU A 15 7.12 26.69 5.75
C LEU A 15 7.20 25.18 5.97
N THR A 16 6.18 24.43 5.57
CA THR A 16 6.30 22.99 5.40
C THR A 16 7.24 22.76 4.23
N GLY A 17 8.53 22.67 4.54
CA GLY A 17 9.51 22.05 3.66
C GLY A 17 8.97 20.71 3.18
N CYS A 18 9.37 20.31 1.98
CA CYS A 18 9.01 19.03 1.37
C CYS A 18 9.56 17.87 2.21
N THR A 19 9.00 17.66 3.40
CA THR A 19 9.26 16.49 4.22
C THR A 19 8.64 15.32 3.49
N ASP A 20 9.44 14.28 3.29
CA ASP A 20 8.97 13.04 2.71
C ASP A 20 7.74 12.56 3.52
N TRP A 21 6.60 12.37 2.85
CA TRP A 21 5.32 12.03 3.51
C TRP A 21 5.39 10.69 4.28
N ARG A 22 6.45 9.91 4.04
CA ARG A 22 6.76 8.65 4.72
C ARG A 22 7.43 8.85 6.08
N GLU A 23 7.94 10.05 6.37
CA GLU A 23 8.64 10.34 7.63
C GLU A 23 7.66 10.48 8.81
N GLY A 24 8.12 10.06 9.99
CA GLY A 24 7.37 10.15 11.26
C GLY A 24 6.33 9.04 11.48
N SER A 25 5.39 9.27 12.39
CA SER A 25 4.26 8.39 12.68
C SER A 25 2.95 9.03 12.22
N GLU A 26 2.22 8.36 11.33
CA GLU A 26 0.84 8.68 10.96
C GLU A 26 -0.07 8.01 11.99
N THR A 27 -1.04 8.76 12.51
CA THR A 27 -2.04 8.19 13.41
C THR A 27 -3.00 7.29 12.64
N VAL A 28 -3.71 6.41 13.34
CA VAL A 28 -4.72 5.54 12.72
C VAL A 28 -5.78 6.39 11.99
N GLU A 29 -6.20 7.50 12.60
CA GLU A 29 -7.21 8.40 12.06
C GLU A 29 -6.73 9.10 10.78
N ALA A 30 -5.49 9.60 10.77
CA ALA A 30 -4.92 10.24 9.58
C ALA A 30 -4.77 9.25 8.42
N CYS A 31 -4.38 8.01 8.72
CA CYS A 31 -4.32 6.93 7.74
C CYS A 31 -5.71 6.61 7.18
N VAL A 32 -6.72 6.43 8.04
CA VAL A 32 -8.10 6.14 7.60
C VAL A 32 -8.64 7.29 6.75
N GLU A 33 -8.37 8.54 7.12
CA GLU A 33 -8.77 9.72 6.35
C GLU A 33 -8.14 9.75 4.96
N ARG A 34 -6.87 9.33 4.82
CA ARG A 34 -6.19 9.24 3.51
C ARG A 34 -6.83 8.23 2.56
N PHE A 35 -7.43 7.17 3.10
CA PHE A 35 -8.18 6.17 2.32
C PHE A 35 -9.68 6.44 2.26
N ALA A 36 -10.18 7.47 2.94
CA ALA A 36 -11.59 7.81 2.91
C ALA A 36 -12.01 8.18 1.48
N LEU A 37 -13.15 7.65 1.05
CA LEU A 37 -13.75 8.08 -0.20
C LEU A 37 -14.01 9.59 -0.15
N LYS A 38 -13.96 10.24 -1.31
CA LYS A 38 -14.35 11.66 -1.43
C LYS A 38 -15.70 11.88 -0.76
N LYS A 39 -15.81 12.96 0.01
CA LYS A 39 -17.01 13.33 0.76
C LYS A 39 -18.26 13.21 -0.12
N GLY A 40 -19.21 12.35 0.28
CA GLY A 40 -20.46 12.09 -0.43
C GLY A 40 -20.48 10.79 -1.26
N ALA A 41 -19.35 10.10 -1.42
CA ALA A 41 -19.33 8.77 -2.01
C ALA A 41 -19.65 7.69 -0.96
N VAL A 42 -20.64 6.85 -1.26
CA VAL A 42 -20.99 5.67 -0.47
C VAL A 42 -20.27 4.47 -1.07
N HIS A 43 -19.51 3.73 -0.26
CA HIS A 43 -18.90 2.48 -0.72
C HIS A 43 -20.02 1.43 -0.90
N PRO A 44 -20.14 0.76 -2.06
CA PRO A 44 -21.20 -0.22 -2.30
C PRO A 44 -21.17 -1.40 -1.32
N LEU A 45 -20.02 -1.65 -0.70
CA LEU A 45 -19.81 -2.70 0.30
C LEU A 45 -19.85 -2.21 1.76
N ALA A 46 -20.25 -0.96 2.02
CA ALA A 46 -20.24 -0.40 3.38
C ALA A 46 -21.10 -1.20 4.37
N ASP A 47 -22.23 -1.72 3.88
CA ASP A 47 -23.21 -2.50 4.66
C ASP A 47 -23.16 -4.00 4.37
N ASP A 48 -22.14 -4.50 3.64
CA ASP A 48 -22.01 -5.93 3.38
C ASP A 48 -21.66 -6.67 4.69
N PRO A 49 -22.49 -7.63 5.14
CA PRO A 49 -22.22 -8.41 6.36
C PRO A 49 -21.18 -9.52 6.15
N GLY A 50 -20.70 -9.73 4.92
CA GLY A 50 -19.72 -10.75 4.56
C GLY A 50 -18.36 -10.52 5.24
N GLN A 51 -17.63 -11.62 5.42
CA GLN A 51 -16.24 -11.58 5.88
C GLN A 51 -15.31 -11.40 4.68
N TRP A 52 -14.40 -10.45 4.82
CA TRP A 52 -13.43 -10.06 3.82
C TRP A 52 -12.03 -10.24 4.39
N VAL A 53 -11.16 -10.81 3.57
CA VAL A 53 -9.77 -11.08 3.92
C VAL A 53 -8.91 -10.04 3.22
N PRO A 54 -8.23 -9.14 3.95
CA PRO A 54 -7.45 -8.08 3.34
C PRO A 54 -5.99 -8.51 3.09
N SER A 55 -5.40 -7.97 2.04
CA SER A 55 -3.95 -7.92 1.80
C SER A 55 -3.52 -6.47 1.88
N TYR A 56 -2.66 -6.16 2.84
CA TYR A 56 -2.10 -4.82 3.02
C TYR A 56 -0.72 -4.74 2.38
N THR A 57 -0.42 -3.62 1.73
CA THR A 57 0.94 -3.27 1.32
C THR A 57 1.35 -1.99 2.03
N PHE A 58 2.49 -2.06 2.70
CA PHE A 58 3.09 -0.97 3.44
C PHE A 58 4.39 -0.53 2.78
N ASP A 59 4.64 0.78 2.77
CA ASP A 59 5.98 1.34 2.57
C ASP A 59 6.72 1.25 3.91
N VAL A 60 7.92 0.69 3.87
CA VAL A 60 8.81 0.51 5.03
C VAL A 60 10.16 1.19 4.85
N THR A 61 10.30 2.04 3.82
CA THR A 61 11.55 2.72 3.42
C THR A 61 12.11 3.59 4.54
N LYS A 62 11.23 4.17 5.37
CA LYS A 62 11.60 5.05 6.49
C LYS A 62 11.59 4.35 7.85
N MET A 63 11.43 3.03 7.89
CA MET A 63 11.51 2.28 9.16
C MET A 63 12.93 2.34 9.72
N GLY A 64 13.03 2.53 11.04
CA GLY A 64 14.29 2.38 11.74
C GLY A 64 14.86 0.97 11.58
N ALA A 65 16.19 0.84 11.57
CA ALA A 65 16.88 -0.42 11.30
C ALA A 65 16.46 -1.58 12.24
N GLU A 66 16.18 -1.28 13.51
CA GLU A 66 15.71 -2.29 14.48
C GLU A 66 14.32 -2.81 14.10
N ASN A 67 13.36 -1.91 13.88
CA ASN A 67 12.00 -2.27 13.47
C ASN A 67 11.98 -3.03 12.14
N LEU A 68 12.85 -2.65 11.20
CA LEU A 68 12.97 -3.34 9.91
C LEU A 68 13.55 -4.76 10.09
N ARG A 69 14.53 -4.95 10.97
CA ARG A 69 15.07 -6.28 11.31
C ARG A 69 14.00 -7.18 11.93
N ASP A 70 13.19 -6.64 12.83
CA ASP A 70 12.09 -7.40 13.44
C ASP A 70 11.07 -7.84 12.38
N LEU A 71 10.76 -6.96 11.43
CA LEU A 71 9.88 -7.27 10.29
C LEU A 71 10.48 -8.36 9.38
N ILE A 72 11.79 -8.27 9.10
CA ILE A 72 12.53 -9.28 8.32
C ILE A 72 12.54 -10.65 9.04
N ASN A 73 12.62 -10.65 10.37
CA ASN A 73 12.62 -11.88 11.17
C ASN A 73 11.22 -12.51 11.28
N ALA A 74 10.17 -11.70 11.29
CA ALA A 74 8.78 -12.16 11.32
C ALA A 74 8.24 -12.61 9.96
N SER A 75 8.80 -12.08 8.87
CA SER A 75 8.42 -12.42 7.49
C SER A 75 8.97 -13.76 7.02
N ASP A 76 8.25 -14.40 6.09
CA ASP A 76 8.67 -15.69 5.57
C ASP A 76 10.02 -15.55 4.84
N ALA A 77 11.02 -16.26 5.33
CA ALA A 77 12.37 -16.26 4.76
C ALA A 77 12.38 -16.72 3.29
N LYS A 78 11.39 -17.53 2.85
CA LYS A 78 11.23 -17.95 1.44
C LYS A 78 10.63 -16.86 0.54
N ALA A 79 9.90 -15.91 1.12
CA ALA A 79 9.27 -14.80 0.41
C ALA A 79 10.08 -13.50 0.51
N ARG A 80 11.29 -13.57 1.08
CA ARG A 80 12.31 -12.57 0.84
C ARG A 80 12.59 -12.61 -0.66
N THR A 81 11.93 -11.72 -1.39
CA THR A 81 12.36 -11.36 -2.75
C THR A 81 13.62 -10.52 -2.55
N ALA A 82 14.65 -11.18 -2.01
CA ALA A 82 15.96 -10.64 -1.89
C ALA A 82 16.44 -10.47 -3.33
N GLY A 83 16.28 -9.26 -3.85
CA GLY A 83 17.48 -8.57 -4.23
C GLY A 83 18.44 -8.67 -3.05
N SER A 84 19.21 -9.77 -2.98
CA SER A 84 20.53 -9.72 -2.35
C SER A 84 21.14 -8.41 -2.80
N GLY A 85 21.70 -7.63 -1.88
CA GLY A 85 22.31 -6.34 -2.18
C GLY A 85 23.02 -6.37 -3.53
N ILE A 86 22.35 -5.84 -4.53
CA ILE A 86 22.84 -5.58 -5.85
C ILE A 86 22.53 -4.10 -5.99
N ILE A 87 23.60 -3.30 -5.95
CA ILE A 87 23.61 -1.97 -6.54
C ILE A 87 22.97 -2.17 -7.92
N ALA A 88 21.75 -1.67 -8.09
CA ALA A 88 20.93 -1.94 -9.26
C ALA A 88 21.73 -1.59 -10.52
N GLY A 89 21.93 -2.59 -11.38
CA GLY A 89 21.91 -2.30 -12.80
C GLY A 89 20.45 -2.06 -13.17
N GLU A 90 20.18 -0.97 -13.88
CA GLU A 90 18.85 -0.59 -14.37
C GLU A 90 18.14 -1.81 -15.01
N GLY A 91 17.16 -2.40 -14.31
CA GLY A 91 16.36 -3.54 -14.82
C GLY A 91 16.06 -4.66 -13.83
N SER A 92 16.81 -4.81 -12.72
CA SER A 92 16.51 -5.82 -11.68
C SER A 92 15.26 -5.50 -10.88
N ASP A 93 15.02 -4.21 -10.63
CA ASP A 93 14.03 -3.75 -9.66
C ASP A 93 12.60 -3.90 -10.17
N ILE A 94 12.42 -3.79 -11.50
CA ILE A 94 11.13 -4.02 -12.15
C ILE A 94 10.69 -5.47 -11.94
N LYS A 95 11.56 -6.45 -12.21
CA LYS A 95 11.24 -7.87 -12.04
C LYS A 95 10.99 -8.24 -10.59
N ALA A 96 11.77 -7.69 -9.66
CA ALA A 96 11.57 -7.90 -8.24
C ALA A 96 10.25 -7.32 -7.75
N ARG A 97 9.87 -6.13 -8.24
CA ARG A 97 8.57 -5.52 -7.95
C ARG A 97 7.40 -6.32 -8.54
N GLU A 98 7.52 -6.79 -9.77
CA GLU A 98 6.50 -7.66 -10.38
C GLU A 98 6.33 -8.96 -9.60
N ALA A 99 7.44 -9.63 -9.25
CA ALA A 99 7.38 -10.84 -8.43
C ALA A 99 6.74 -10.55 -7.07
N PHE A 100 7.08 -9.40 -6.46
CA PHE A 100 6.45 -8.97 -5.21
C PHE A 100 4.95 -8.75 -5.39
N GLU A 101 4.49 -8.07 -6.45
CA GLU A 101 3.07 -7.84 -6.74
C GLU A 101 2.31 -9.16 -6.94
N ASP A 102 2.86 -10.09 -7.71
CA ASP A 102 2.27 -11.39 -8.04
C ASP A 102 2.29 -12.40 -6.86
N THR A 103 3.16 -12.19 -5.86
CA THR A 103 3.24 -13.08 -4.69
C THR A 103 2.00 -12.92 -3.80
N PRO A 104 1.21 -13.97 -3.50
CA PRO A 104 0.07 -13.84 -2.58
C PRO A 104 0.50 -13.31 -1.19
N ALA A 105 -0.36 -12.53 -0.55
CA ALA A 105 -0.11 -12.12 0.82
C ALA A 105 -0.34 -13.30 1.77
N SER A 106 0.64 -13.56 2.64
CA SER A 106 0.55 -14.56 3.71
C SER A 106 0.48 -13.87 5.08
N GLU A 107 0.20 -14.63 6.14
CA GLU A 107 0.22 -14.12 7.52
C GLU A 107 1.62 -13.70 7.98
N ALA A 108 2.65 -14.40 7.51
CA ALA A 108 4.03 -14.02 7.76
C ALA A 108 4.40 -12.75 6.98
N GLY A 109 3.80 -12.56 5.81
CA GLY A 109 4.08 -11.45 4.92
C GLY A 109 5.34 -11.64 4.07
N VAL A 110 5.49 -10.73 3.12
CA VAL A 110 6.46 -10.74 2.03
C VAL A 110 7.14 -9.38 2.03
N LEU A 111 8.46 -9.36 1.83
CA LEU A 111 9.24 -8.13 1.85
C LEU A 111 9.99 -7.94 0.52
N LEU A 112 9.93 -6.73 -0.01
CA LEU A 112 10.77 -6.22 -1.08
C LEU A 112 11.68 -5.14 -0.49
N ILE A 113 12.99 -5.39 -0.49
CA ILE A 113 13.99 -4.40 -0.11
C ILE A 113 14.63 -3.90 -1.41
N ALA A 114 14.22 -2.71 -1.84
CA ALA A 114 14.84 -1.94 -2.91
C ALA A 114 15.29 -0.58 -2.37
N GLU A 115 16.03 0.20 -3.15
CA GLU A 115 16.52 1.52 -2.72
C GLU A 115 15.36 2.47 -2.35
N ASP A 116 14.34 2.55 -3.21
CA ASP A 116 13.08 3.23 -2.96
C ASP A 116 12.02 2.76 -3.98
N PRO A 117 10.86 2.19 -3.58
CA PRO A 117 10.42 1.95 -2.21
C PRO A 117 10.81 0.55 -1.69
N ALA A 118 11.05 0.44 -0.38
CA ALA A 118 10.99 -0.84 0.33
C ALA A 118 9.54 -1.13 0.72
N LEU A 119 9.04 -2.33 0.40
CA LEU A 119 7.63 -2.69 0.55
C LEU A 119 7.45 -3.95 1.41
N PHE A 120 6.41 -3.95 2.24
CA PHE A 120 5.97 -5.11 3.00
C PHE A 120 4.51 -5.43 2.70
N LYS A 121 4.22 -6.65 2.25
CA LYS A 121 2.87 -7.12 1.96
C LYS A 121 2.46 -8.24 2.90
N VAL A 122 1.31 -8.13 3.54
CA VAL A 122 0.85 -9.08 4.57
C VAL A 122 -0.65 -9.27 4.53
N ARG A 123 -1.10 -10.47 4.84
CA ARG A 123 -2.52 -10.81 4.98
C ARG A 123 -3.03 -10.35 6.35
N GLY A 124 -4.12 -9.59 6.36
CA GLY A 124 -4.83 -9.27 7.59
C GLY A 124 -5.82 -10.35 7.99
N LYS A 125 -6.46 -10.15 9.14
CA LYS A 125 -7.50 -11.06 9.63
C LYS A 125 -8.81 -10.83 8.85
N PRO A 126 -9.64 -11.86 8.65
CA PRO A 126 -11.00 -11.69 8.17
C PRO A 126 -11.76 -10.65 9.01
N GLY A 127 -12.53 -9.79 8.36
CA GLY A 127 -13.35 -8.79 9.03
C GLY A 127 -14.40 -8.18 8.10
N LEU A 128 -15.19 -7.25 8.64
CA LEU A 128 -16.17 -6.52 7.86
C LEU A 128 -15.48 -5.51 6.94
N HIS A 129 -16.05 -5.28 5.75
CA HIS A 129 -15.46 -4.39 4.75
C HIS A 129 -15.16 -2.99 5.33
N ARG A 130 -16.08 -2.45 6.14
CA ARG A 130 -15.93 -1.13 6.79
C ARG A 130 -14.77 -1.04 7.79
N GLU A 131 -14.24 -2.17 8.26
CA GLU A 131 -13.20 -2.25 9.28
C GLU A 131 -11.81 -2.50 8.67
N LEU A 132 -11.73 -2.98 7.43
CA LEU A 132 -10.47 -3.42 6.81
C LEU A 132 -9.42 -2.30 6.74
N ILE A 133 -9.83 -1.08 6.40
CA ILE A 133 -8.90 0.06 6.32
C ILE A 133 -8.35 0.36 7.71
N ARG A 134 -9.22 0.46 8.72
CA ARG A 134 -8.81 0.73 10.10
C ARG A 134 -7.84 -0.33 10.60
N GLN A 135 -8.14 -1.61 10.35
CA GLN A 135 -7.26 -2.72 10.69
C GLN A 135 -5.87 -2.59 10.03
N GLY A 136 -5.81 -2.19 8.76
CA GLY A 136 -4.53 -1.93 8.07
C GLY A 136 -3.77 -0.77 8.69
N CYS A 137 -4.47 0.32 9.01
CA CYS A 137 -3.90 1.50 9.65
C CYS A 137 -3.38 1.23 11.07
N GLU A 138 -4.05 0.34 11.83
CA GLU A 138 -3.60 -0.14 13.14
C GLU A 138 -2.34 -1.01 13.05
N GLY A 139 -2.07 -1.62 11.89
CA GLY A 139 -0.85 -2.38 11.64
C GLY A 139 0.41 -1.52 11.43
N GLN A 140 0.27 -0.20 11.33
CA GLN A 140 1.40 0.70 11.09
C GLN A 140 2.31 0.82 12.31
N ARG A 141 3.59 1.06 12.04
CA ARG A 141 4.66 1.31 13.02
C ARG A 141 5.40 2.60 12.65
N ALA A 142 6.28 3.08 13.54
CA ALA A 142 7.12 4.23 13.23
C ALA A 142 7.96 3.99 11.95
N GLY A 143 7.83 4.89 10.97
CA GLY A 143 8.48 4.78 9.66
C GLY A 143 7.83 3.81 8.67
N MET A 144 6.68 3.23 9.02
CA MET A 144 5.86 2.36 8.17
C MET A 144 4.58 3.09 7.77
N ARG A 145 4.16 2.94 6.51
CA ARG A 145 2.96 3.57 5.97
C ARG A 145 2.10 2.61 5.17
N LEU A 146 0.81 2.51 5.45
CA LEU A 146 -0.12 1.77 4.60
C LEU A 146 -0.27 2.52 3.27
N ILE A 147 0.07 1.89 2.15
CA ILE A 147 0.01 2.54 0.82
C ILE A 147 -1.07 1.97 -0.08
N SER A 148 -1.43 0.71 0.12
CA SER A 148 -2.57 0.11 -0.55
C SER A 148 -3.10 -1.07 0.24
N TYR A 149 -4.36 -1.42 -0.03
CA TYR A 149 -4.94 -2.66 0.44
C TYR A 149 -5.80 -3.25 -0.68
N ARG A 150 -5.87 -4.58 -0.70
CA ARG A 150 -6.80 -5.36 -1.52
C ARG A 150 -7.59 -6.26 -0.61
N PHE A 151 -8.70 -6.81 -1.09
CA PHE A 151 -9.49 -7.75 -0.31
C PHE A 151 -10.20 -8.74 -1.22
N THR A 152 -10.55 -9.89 -0.65
CA THR A 152 -11.36 -10.93 -1.29
C THR A 152 -12.31 -11.47 -0.24
N ARG A 153 -13.49 -11.94 -0.66
CA ARG A 153 -14.42 -12.57 0.28
C ARG A 153 -13.81 -13.85 0.80
N GLU A 154 -14.02 -14.16 2.08
CA GLU A 154 -13.45 -15.35 2.70
C GLU A 154 -13.88 -16.65 1.99
N ASP A 155 -15.12 -16.69 1.46
CA ASP A 155 -15.67 -17.80 0.68
C ASP A 155 -15.08 -17.95 -0.74
N GLN A 156 -14.23 -17.01 -1.17
CA GLN A 156 -13.56 -16.99 -2.47
C GLN A 156 -12.04 -17.28 -2.36
N LEU A 157 -11.53 -17.58 -1.16
CA LEU A 157 -10.15 -18.00 -1.01
C LEU A 157 -9.92 -19.37 -1.67
N VAL A 158 -8.80 -19.51 -2.38
CA VAL A 158 -8.35 -20.79 -2.95
C VAL A 158 -7.20 -21.30 -2.09
N ASP A 159 -7.33 -22.49 -1.52
CA ASP A 159 -6.37 -23.07 -0.57
C ASP A 159 -6.05 -22.16 0.65
N GLY A 160 -7.00 -21.30 1.03
CA GLY A 160 -6.81 -20.33 2.12
C GLY A 160 -5.91 -19.15 1.76
N GLU A 161 -5.49 -19.02 0.50
CA GLU A 161 -4.74 -17.87 -0.01
C GLU A 161 -5.66 -16.90 -0.75
N LEU A 162 -5.26 -15.62 -0.74
CA LEU A 162 -5.92 -14.63 -1.59
C LEU A 162 -5.62 -14.99 -3.05
N PRO A 163 -6.63 -14.94 -3.93
CA PRO A 163 -6.41 -15.16 -5.35
C PRO A 163 -5.29 -14.24 -5.82
N ARG A 164 -4.34 -14.79 -6.57
CA ARG A 164 -3.39 -13.99 -7.34
C ARG A 164 -4.21 -12.98 -8.13
N SER A 165 -3.74 -11.73 -8.23
CA SER A 165 -4.51 -10.68 -8.90
C SER A 165 -5.10 -11.21 -10.21
N ASP A 166 -6.37 -10.88 -10.47
CA ASP A 166 -7.12 -11.37 -11.64
C ASP A 166 -6.39 -11.15 -12.98
N PHE A 167 -5.35 -10.30 -12.96
CA PHE A 167 -4.32 -10.19 -13.97
C PHE A 167 -2.95 -10.16 -13.29
N THR A 168 -2.05 -11.06 -13.67
CA THR A 168 -0.61 -10.93 -13.38
C THR A 168 -0.05 -9.70 -14.09
N SER A 169 1.06 -9.13 -13.61
CA SER A 169 1.71 -8.00 -14.29
C SER A 169 2.11 -8.34 -15.73
N ALA A 170 2.39 -9.63 -16.01
CA ALA A 170 2.59 -10.15 -17.35
C ALA A 170 1.33 -10.13 -18.25
N GLU A 171 0.15 -10.38 -17.68
CA GLU A 171 -1.13 -10.32 -18.40
C GLU A 171 -1.57 -8.88 -18.65
N MET A 172 -1.34 -7.97 -17.69
CA MET A 172 -1.56 -6.54 -17.89
C MET A 172 -0.69 -5.98 -19.01
N ARG A 173 0.62 -6.34 -19.07
CA ARG A 173 1.49 -5.95 -20.19
C ARG A 173 1.02 -6.50 -21.54
N LYS A 174 0.50 -7.73 -21.57
CA LYS A 174 -0.08 -8.29 -22.80
C LYS A 174 -1.32 -7.53 -23.24
N LEU A 175 -2.18 -7.12 -22.30
CA LEU A 175 -3.35 -6.29 -22.60
C LEU A 175 -2.93 -4.90 -23.09
N GLU A 176 -2.00 -4.23 -22.41
CA GLU A 176 -1.44 -2.94 -22.86
C GLU A 176 -0.85 -3.04 -24.27
N GLN A 177 -0.07 -4.09 -24.58
CA GLN A 177 0.45 -4.33 -25.94
C GLN A 177 -0.64 -4.62 -26.98
N GLN A 178 -1.80 -5.15 -26.58
CA GLN A 178 -2.94 -5.36 -27.46
C GLN A 178 -3.69 -4.05 -27.74
N PHE A 179 -3.78 -3.15 -26.76
CA PHE A 179 -4.44 -1.84 -26.90
C PHE A 179 -3.53 -0.78 -27.54
N ASP A 180 -2.20 -0.89 -27.40
CA ASP A 180 -1.22 0.02 -27.99
C ASP A 180 -0.84 -0.33 -29.44
N ARG A 181 -1.59 -1.25 -30.08
CA ARG A 181 -1.53 -1.42 -31.54
C ARG A 181 -2.37 -0.32 -32.20
N PRO A 182 -1.76 0.68 -32.89
CA PRO A 182 -2.54 1.65 -33.64
C PRO A 182 -3.21 0.94 -34.81
N LYS A 183 -4.52 0.66 -34.69
CA LYS A 183 -5.42 0.42 -35.84
C LYS A 183 -5.70 1.73 -36.62
N ILE A 184 -4.72 2.63 -36.70
CA ILE A 184 -4.87 3.94 -37.35
C ILE A 184 -4.48 3.87 -38.83
N LYS A 185 -3.79 2.82 -39.29
CA LYS A 185 -3.46 2.66 -40.71
C LYS A 185 -4.62 2.21 -41.60
N ASP A 186 -5.72 1.71 -41.02
CA ASP A 186 -6.89 1.24 -41.77
C ASP A 186 -8.14 2.15 -41.60
N LEU A 187 -8.00 3.30 -40.92
CA LEU A 187 -9.10 4.24 -40.63
C LEU A 187 -8.93 5.65 -41.22
N ILE A 188 -7.89 5.85 -42.05
CA ILE A 188 -7.75 7.06 -42.87
C ILE A 188 -7.95 6.63 -44.33
N PRO A 189 -9.05 7.03 -44.99
CA PRO A 189 -9.21 6.84 -46.43
C PRO A 189 -8.18 7.64 -47.24
#